data_AF-A0A7W1U2F6-F1
#
_entry.id   AF-A0A7W1U2F6-F1
#
_cell.length_a   1.000
_cell.length_b   1.000
_cell.length_c   1.000
_cell.angle_alpha   90.00
_cell.angle_beta   90.00
_cell.angle_gamma   90.00
#
_symmetry.space_group_name_H-M   'P 1'
#
loop_
_entity.id
_entity.type
_entity.pdbx_description
1 polymer ?
#
loop_
_entity_poly.entity_id
_entity_poly.type
_entity_poly.pdbx_seq_one_letter_code
_entity_poly.pdbx_strand_id
1 'polypeptide(L)'
;MNKRPYFIQSCHFTLLELLISLVLTALLLTTLTYFYQQVEWLDTQSERSQKENFQVRYLETRLAKILPNALAEHELKKNFSFFTSDDLSGLLASQNPSLVFLFDNGASLDTKKANFVLARLYLDKNKQLCLATWPAPERWEQGVNPPVQKEVLMEHVESLRFSFFVPPERDRKLIQESVGAEKEEHTAVEPSVDKRGSWVSDWSRDYAYLPPLIKVTITRKLPNSEEAKTTTYAFPLSHSQKLIIYEQ
;
A
#
# COMPACT_ATOMS: atom_id res chain seq x y z
N MET A 1 42.31 73.45 48.77
CA MET A 1 41.31 72.37 48.64
C MET A 1 41.51 71.67 47.31
N ASN A 2 42.28 70.58 47.29
CA ASN A 2 42.55 69.78 46.09
C ASN A 2 41.53 68.64 46.01
N LYS A 3 40.61 68.71 45.04
CA LYS A 3 39.69 67.62 44.71
C LYS A 3 40.47 66.54 43.97
N ARG A 4 40.50 65.33 44.53
CA ARG A 4 41.23 64.16 44.00
C ARG A 4 40.60 63.66 42.68
N PRO A 5 41.40 63.09 41.76
CA PRO A 5 40.94 62.52 40.50
C PRO A 5 40.44 61.08 40.74
N TYR A 6 39.18 60.91 41.15
CA TYR A 6 38.56 59.58 41.28
C TYR A 6 37.85 59.09 40.00
N PHE A 7 37.82 59.91 38.94
CA PHE A 7 37.00 59.63 37.76
C PHE A 7 37.56 58.56 36.81
N ILE A 8 38.89 58.35 36.81
CA ILE A 8 39.54 57.43 35.87
C ILE A 8 39.36 55.97 36.31
N GLN A 9 39.32 55.71 37.61
CA GLN A 9 39.26 54.35 38.16
C GLN A 9 37.88 53.70 37.92
N SER A 10 36.79 54.47 37.95
CA SER A 10 35.44 53.98 37.67
C SER A 10 35.23 53.61 36.20
N CYS A 11 35.97 54.21 35.27
CA CYS A 11 35.83 53.96 33.83
C CYS A 11 36.37 52.58 33.40
N HIS A 12 37.39 52.07 34.10
CA HIS A 12 37.93 50.74 33.82
C HIS A 12 36.98 49.61 34.27
N PHE A 13 36.24 49.81 35.38
CA PHE A 13 35.26 48.83 35.87
C PHE A 13 34.04 48.73 34.97
N THR A 14 33.50 49.86 34.49
CA THR A 14 32.35 49.85 33.58
C THR A 14 32.69 49.22 32.23
N LEU A 15 33.90 49.43 31.72
CA LEU A 15 34.37 48.81 30.48
C LEU A 15 34.48 47.28 30.63
N LEU A 16 35.00 46.80 31.77
CA LEU A 16 35.10 45.38 32.06
C LEU A 16 33.71 44.72 32.19
N GLU A 17 32.78 45.37 32.89
CA GLU A 17 31.38 44.90 33.00
C GLU A 17 30.68 44.81 31.64
N LEU A 18 30.89 45.80 30.77
CA LEU A 18 30.35 45.82 29.43
C LEU A 18 30.96 44.70 28.57
N LEU A 19 32.26 44.45 28.70
CA LEU A 19 32.95 43.36 28.00
C LEU A 19 32.43 41.99 28.45
N ILE A 20 32.25 41.77 29.76
CA ILE A 20 31.63 40.55 30.29
C ILE A 20 30.20 40.40 29.75
N SER A 21 29.40 41.46 29.78
CA SER A 21 28.02 41.44 29.28
C SER A 21 27.97 41.12 27.78
N LEU A 22 28.91 41.64 27.00
CA LEU A 22 29.01 41.37 25.56
C LEU A 22 29.39 39.91 25.29
N VAL A 23 30.35 39.36 26.03
CA VAL A 23 30.72 37.94 25.92
C VAL A 23 29.55 37.04 26.32
N LEU A 24 28.85 37.38 27.40
CA LEU A 24 27.74 36.57 27.90
C LEU A 24 26.53 36.60 26.96
N THR A 25 26.23 37.76 26.38
CA THR A 25 25.20 37.89 25.34
C THR A 25 25.59 37.17 24.05
N ALA A 26 26.84 37.24 23.63
CA ALA A 26 27.33 36.49 22.47
C ALA A 26 27.23 34.97 22.69
N LEU A 27 27.58 34.49 23.89
CA LEU A 27 27.44 33.08 24.26
C LEU A 27 25.96 32.66 24.23
N LEU A 28 25.07 33.46 24.82
CA LEU A 28 23.63 33.20 24.83
C LEU A 28 23.02 33.19 23.42
N LEU A 29 23.42 34.13 22.56
CA LEU A 29 22.96 34.16 21.17
C LEU A 29 23.47 32.94 20.39
N THR A 30 24.71 32.52 20.64
CA THR A 30 25.29 31.33 20.00
C THR A 30 24.55 30.06 20.41
N THR A 31 24.26 29.89 21.70
CA THR A 31 23.51 28.72 22.19
C THR A 31 22.08 28.70 21.65
N LEU A 32 21.38 29.85 21.64
CA LEU A 32 20.05 29.95 21.03
C LEU A 32 20.05 29.60 19.55
N THR A 33 21.04 30.10 18.80
CA THR A 33 21.17 29.82 17.37
C THR A 33 21.44 28.33 17.12
N TYR A 34 22.30 27.71 17.93
CA TYR A 34 22.56 26.28 17.86
C TYR A 34 21.28 25.46 18.10
N PHE A 35 20.51 25.78 19.14
CA PHE A 35 19.24 25.10 19.41
C PHE A 35 18.23 25.29 18.27
N TYR A 36 18.16 26.48 17.69
CA TYR A 36 17.28 26.75 16.56
C TYR A 36 17.62 25.85 15.36
N GLN A 37 18.91 25.76 14.99
CA GLN A 37 19.36 24.86 13.91
C GLN A 37 19.06 23.39 14.22
N GLN A 38 19.22 22.98 15.48
CA GLN A 38 18.93 21.61 15.88
C GLN A 38 17.43 21.28 15.78
N VAL A 39 16.55 22.21 16.15
CA VAL A 39 15.09 22.05 16.02
C VAL A 39 14.69 21.96 14.54
N GLU A 40 15.22 22.84 13.69
CA GLU A 40 14.93 22.82 12.25
C GLU A 40 15.36 21.50 11.59
N TRP A 41 16.54 20.99 11.96
CA TRP A 41 17.02 19.69 11.49
C TRP A 41 16.10 18.55 11.94
N LEU A 42 15.68 18.54 13.22
CA LEU A 42 14.76 17.54 13.74
C LEU A 42 13.40 17.60 13.05
N ASP A 43 12.89 18.79 12.78
CA ASP A 43 11.60 18.99 12.12
C ASP A 43 11.62 18.42 10.70
N THR A 44 12.67 18.72 9.94
CA THR A 44 12.86 18.17 8.59
C THR A 44 12.91 16.63 8.59
N GLN A 45 13.59 16.02 9.57
CA GLN A 45 13.61 14.55 9.70
C GLN A 45 12.23 14.00 10.09
N SER A 46 11.51 14.69 10.95
CA SER A 46 10.14 14.34 11.37
C SER A 46 9.18 14.38 10.19
N GLU A 47 9.15 15.46 9.42
CA GLU A 47 8.30 15.60 8.23
C GLU A 47 8.56 14.48 7.21
N ARG A 48 9.84 14.16 6.97
CA ARG A 48 10.21 13.06 6.08
C ARG A 48 9.67 11.72 6.58
N SER A 49 9.84 11.42 7.86
CA SER A 49 9.31 10.20 8.48
C SER A 49 7.77 10.14 8.44
N GLN A 50 7.10 11.26 8.70
CA GLN A 50 5.64 11.36 8.62
C GLN A 50 5.13 11.11 7.21
N LYS A 51 5.77 11.70 6.19
CA LYS A 51 5.41 11.48 4.78
C LYS A 51 5.56 10.01 4.38
N GLU A 52 6.66 9.37 4.79
CA GLU A 52 6.90 7.96 4.51
C GLU A 52 5.86 7.05 5.19
N ASN A 53 5.53 7.32 6.46
CA ASN A 53 4.52 6.57 7.20
C ASN A 53 3.12 6.80 6.61
N PHE A 54 2.81 8.02 6.19
CA PHE A 54 1.54 8.33 5.53
C PHE A 54 1.37 7.51 4.25
N GLN A 55 2.39 7.42 3.39
CA GLN A 55 2.34 6.58 2.18
C GLN A 55 2.10 5.10 2.49
N VAL A 56 2.78 4.56 3.51
CA VAL A 56 2.61 3.16 3.93
C VAL A 56 1.19 2.91 4.45
N ARG A 57 0.67 3.81 5.29
CA ARG A 57 -0.69 3.70 5.83
C ARG A 57 -1.76 3.89 4.77
N TYR A 58 -1.53 4.81 3.83
CA TYR A 58 -2.42 5.03 2.69
C TYR A 58 -2.54 3.76 1.87
N LEU A 59 -1.41 3.15 1.49
CA LEU A 59 -1.37 1.90 0.77
C LEU A 59 -2.11 0.78 1.53
N GLU A 60 -1.76 0.57 2.81
CA GLU A 60 -2.38 -0.45 3.65
C GLU A 60 -3.90 -0.30 3.71
N THR A 61 -4.37 0.92 4.00
CA THR A 61 -5.80 1.25 4.05
C THR A 61 -6.47 1.03 2.70
N ARG A 62 -5.80 1.38 1.60
CA ARG A 62 -6.36 1.22 0.26
C ARG A 62 -6.46 -0.26 -0.14
N LEU A 63 -5.43 -1.05 0.12
CA LEU A 63 -5.44 -2.50 -0.11
C LEU A 63 -6.49 -3.20 0.75
N ALA A 64 -6.59 -2.83 2.03
CA ALA A 64 -7.61 -3.33 2.96
C ALA A 64 -9.04 -2.98 2.52
N LYS A 65 -9.22 -1.89 1.76
CA LYS A 65 -10.52 -1.51 1.20
C LYS A 65 -10.85 -2.25 -0.09
N ILE A 66 -9.89 -2.47 -0.99
CA ILE A 66 -10.19 -3.02 -2.32
C ILE A 66 -10.16 -4.55 -2.36
N LEU A 67 -9.23 -5.20 -1.66
CA LEU A 67 -9.03 -6.64 -1.77
C LEU A 67 -10.16 -7.44 -1.11
N PRO A 68 -10.56 -7.18 0.15
CA PRO A 68 -11.66 -7.92 0.77
C PRO A 68 -13.01 -7.77 0.05
N ASN A 69 -13.19 -6.66 -0.67
CA ASN A 69 -14.38 -6.36 -1.48
C ASN A 69 -14.28 -6.91 -2.92
N ALA A 70 -13.29 -7.77 -3.21
CA ALA A 70 -13.23 -8.49 -4.47
C ALA A 70 -14.43 -9.42 -4.60
N LEU A 71 -15.06 -9.40 -5.77
CA LEU A 71 -16.32 -10.10 -6.03
C LEU A 71 -16.07 -11.52 -6.51
N ALA A 72 -16.89 -12.45 -6.03
CA ALA A 72 -16.84 -13.84 -6.43
C ALA A 72 -17.80 -14.12 -7.61
N GLU A 73 -17.57 -15.24 -8.31
CA GLU A 73 -18.35 -15.60 -9.49
C GLU A 73 -19.86 -15.70 -9.22
N HIS A 74 -20.25 -16.24 -8.07
CA HIS A 74 -21.66 -16.42 -7.69
C HIS A 74 -22.45 -15.10 -7.56
N GLU A 75 -21.78 -13.99 -7.28
CA GLU A 75 -22.43 -12.68 -7.11
C GLU A 75 -22.67 -11.99 -8.45
N LEU A 76 -21.77 -12.20 -9.42
CA LEU A 76 -21.79 -11.48 -10.69
C LEU A 76 -22.50 -12.24 -11.82
N LYS A 77 -22.60 -13.58 -11.76
CA LYS A 77 -23.16 -14.50 -12.79
C LYS A 77 -22.58 -14.37 -14.21
N LYS A 78 -22.02 -13.22 -14.59
CA LYS A 78 -21.32 -12.89 -15.83
C LYS A 78 -20.14 -11.99 -15.48
N ASN A 79 -19.03 -12.15 -16.20
CA ASN A 79 -17.85 -11.30 -16.14
C ASN A 79 -16.96 -11.43 -14.88
N PHE A 80 -16.96 -12.55 -14.15
CA PHE A 80 -15.96 -12.76 -13.10
C PHE A 80 -14.53 -12.56 -13.65
N SER A 81 -13.73 -11.81 -12.90
CA SER A 81 -12.33 -11.53 -13.24
C SER A 81 -11.55 -11.49 -11.95
N PHE A 82 -10.68 -12.48 -11.76
CA PHE A 82 -9.65 -12.49 -10.73
C PHE A 82 -8.49 -13.35 -11.23
N PHE A 83 -7.40 -12.74 -11.65
CA PHE A 83 -6.22 -13.46 -12.16
C PHE A 83 -4.96 -12.61 -12.09
N THR A 84 -3.82 -13.29 -12.04
CA THR A 84 -2.53 -12.66 -12.30
C THR A 84 -2.25 -12.63 -13.80
N SER A 85 -1.74 -11.49 -14.25
CA SER A 85 -1.29 -11.30 -15.62
C SER A 85 0.16 -10.85 -15.58
N ASP A 86 0.99 -11.59 -16.30
CA ASP A 86 2.31 -11.14 -16.67
C ASP A 86 2.21 -10.14 -17.84
N ASP A 87 3.20 -9.27 -17.97
CA ASP A 87 3.16 -8.16 -18.92
C ASP A 87 3.26 -8.63 -20.38
N LEU A 88 2.14 -8.64 -21.08
CA LEU A 88 2.11 -8.83 -22.54
C LEU A 88 2.14 -7.51 -23.32
N SER A 89 1.94 -6.36 -22.66
CA SER A 89 1.68 -5.08 -23.33
C SER A 89 2.81 -4.04 -23.17
N GLY A 90 3.89 -4.41 -22.48
CA GLY A 90 5.03 -3.52 -22.23
C GLY A 90 4.66 -2.30 -21.39
N LEU A 91 3.62 -2.39 -20.57
CA LEU A 91 3.17 -1.33 -19.66
C LEU A 91 3.78 -1.48 -18.26
N LEU A 92 4.25 -2.67 -17.90
CA LEU A 92 4.80 -2.96 -16.58
C LEU A 92 6.31 -2.76 -16.56
N ALA A 93 6.84 -2.50 -15.36
CA ALA A 93 8.26 -2.69 -15.11
C ALA A 93 8.62 -4.18 -15.35
N SER A 94 9.68 -4.43 -16.12
CA SER A 94 10.11 -5.77 -16.54
C SER A 94 9.97 -6.81 -15.41
N GLN A 95 9.25 -7.90 -15.69
CA GLN A 95 9.06 -9.08 -14.82
C GLN A 95 8.22 -8.91 -13.54
N ASN A 96 7.40 -7.87 -13.40
CA ASN A 96 6.48 -7.77 -12.26
C ASN A 96 5.07 -8.25 -12.64
N PRO A 97 4.46 -9.16 -11.86
CA PRO A 97 3.08 -9.58 -12.09
C PRO A 97 2.12 -8.42 -11.82
N SER A 98 0.98 -8.44 -12.50
CA SER A 98 -0.16 -7.57 -12.20
C SER A 98 -1.36 -8.40 -11.77
N LEU A 99 -2.14 -7.88 -10.84
CA LEU A 99 -3.38 -8.53 -10.38
C LEU A 99 -4.57 -7.79 -11.01
N VAL A 100 -5.38 -8.52 -11.77
CA VAL A 100 -6.64 -8.01 -12.33
C VAL A 100 -7.79 -8.61 -11.56
N PHE A 101 -8.69 -7.76 -11.05
CA PHE A 101 -9.82 -8.21 -10.25
C PHE A 101 -11.01 -7.26 -10.34
N LEU A 102 -12.23 -7.78 -10.21
CA LEU A 102 -13.43 -6.97 -9.98
C LEU A 102 -13.66 -6.79 -8.49
N PHE A 103 -14.02 -5.57 -8.08
CA PHE A 103 -14.39 -5.28 -6.70
C PHE A 103 -15.55 -4.28 -6.63
N ASP A 104 -16.25 -4.27 -5.50
CA ASP A 104 -17.25 -3.26 -5.20
C ASP A 104 -16.59 -1.98 -4.65
N ASN A 105 -16.68 -0.90 -5.42
CA ASN A 105 -16.19 0.43 -5.05
C ASN A 105 -17.20 1.22 -4.21
N GLY A 106 -18.40 0.67 -3.97
CA GLY A 106 -19.48 1.28 -3.22
C GLY A 106 -20.08 2.50 -3.91
N ALA A 107 -20.78 3.33 -3.13
CA ALA A 107 -21.37 4.57 -3.62
C ALA A 107 -20.29 5.63 -3.87
N SER A 108 -20.02 5.92 -5.15
CA SER A 108 -19.15 7.02 -5.58
C SER A 108 -19.98 8.15 -6.18
N LEU A 109 -19.50 9.40 -6.03
CA LEU A 109 -20.10 10.56 -6.70
C LEU A 109 -20.05 10.44 -8.24
N ASP A 110 -19.05 9.72 -8.75
CA ASP A 110 -18.95 9.41 -10.18
C ASP A 110 -19.83 8.20 -10.50
N THR A 111 -21.00 8.44 -11.10
CA THR A 111 -21.98 7.40 -11.46
C THR A 111 -21.37 6.29 -12.32
N LYS A 112 -20.36 6.61 -13.14
CA LYS A 112 -19.70 5.61 -13.99
C LYS A 112 -18.85 4.62 -13.17
N LYS A 113 -18.39 5.02 -11.98
CA LYS A 113 -17.53 4.24 -11.07
C LYS A 113 -18.23 3.80 -9.78
N ALA A 114 -19.53 4.03 -9.70
CA ALA A 114 -20.34 3.51 -8.61
C ALA A 114 -20.54 2.00 -8.77
N ASN A 115 -20.48 1.30 -7.64
CA ASN A 115 -20.60 -0.16 -7.50
C ASN A 115 -19.39 -0.88 -8.11
N PHE A 116 -19.63 -1.80 -9.04
CA PHE A 116 -18.60 -2.71 -9.54
C PHE A 116 -17.66 -2.03 -10.52
N VAL A 117 -16.36 -2.20 -10.27
CA VAL A 117 -15.30 -1.67 -11.12
C VAL A 117 -14.23 -2.72 -11.32
N LEU A 118 -13.64 -2.76 -12.52
CA LEU A 118 -12.50 -3.59 -12.82
C LEU A 118 -11.24 -2.86 -12.35
N ALA A 119 -10.44 -3.51 -11.52
CA ALA A 119 -9.15 -3.02 -11.08
C ALA A 119 -8.01 -3.81 -11.70
N ARG A 120 -6.89 -3.11 -11.89
CA ARG A 120 -5.57 -3.71 -12.10
C ARG A 120 -4.59 -3.07 -11.13
N LEU A 121 -4.02 -3.89 -10.26
CA LEU A 121 -2.92 -3.50 -9.39
C LEU A 121 -1.60 -3.92 -10.05
N TYR A 122 -0.71 -2.96 -10.29
CA TYR A 122 0.50 -3.19 -11.07
C TYR A 122 1.64 -2.23 -10.73
N LEU A 123 2.86 -2.60 -11.12
CA LEU A 123 4.04 -1.75 -11.01
C LEU A 123 4.36 -1.10 -12.36
N ASP A 124 4.31 0.23 -12.41
CA ASP A 124 4.63 1.02 -13.60
C ASP A 124 6.15 1.11 -13.82
N LYS A 125 6.57 1.44 -15.06
CA LYS A 125 7.98 1.64 -15.46
C LYS A 125 8.73 2.64 -14.59
N ASN A 126 8.00 3.60 -14.03
CA ASN A 126 8.54 4.62 -13.12
C ASN A 126 8.74 4.11 -11.68
N LYS A 127 8.68 2.80 -11.43
CA LYS A 127 8.77 2.20 -10.07
C LYS A 127 7.67 2.72 -9.13
N GLN A 128 6.48 2.92 -9.68
CA GLN A 128 5.29 3.37 -8.94
C GLN A 128 4.27 2.24 -8.90
N LEU A 129 3.84 1.86 -7.69
CA LEU A 129 2.72 0.95 -7.51
C LEU A 129 1.43 1.71 -7.81
N CYS A 130 0.72 1.25 -8.84
CA CYS A 130 -0.48 1.90 -9.34
C CYS A 130 -1.68 0.98 -9.28
N LEU A 131 -2.84 1.58 -9.02
CA LEU A 131 -4.15 0.98 -9.19
C LEU A 131 -4.81 1.66 -10.38
N ALA A 132 -5.02 0.92 -11.46
CA ALA A 132 -5.88 1.36 -12.54
C ALA A 132 -7.29 0.82 -12.32
N THR A 133 -8.29 1.67 -12.49
CA THR A 133 -9.70 1.29 -12.39
C THR A 133 -10.45 1.66 -13.67
N TRP A 134 -11.33 0.75 -14.07
CA TRP A 134 -12.25 0.88 -15.19
C TRP A 134 -13.68 0.63 -14.71
N PRO A 135 -14.70 1.21 -15.38
CA PRO A 135 -16.08 0.79 -15.15
C PRO A 135 -16.23 -0.72 -15.44
N ALA A 136 -17.25 -1.36 -14.88
CA ALA A 136 -17.56 -2.76 -15.19
C ALA A 136 -17.65 -2.98 -16.72
N PRO A 137 -17.15 -4.11 -17.25
CA PRO A 137 -17.14 -4.40 -18.70
C PRO A 137 -18.51 -4.27 -19.38
N GLU A 138 -19.60 -4.53 -18.65
CA GLU A 138 -20.98 -4.40 -19.13
C GLU A 138 -21.38 -2.98 -19.50
N ARG A 139 -20.69 -1.98 -18.94
CA ARG A 139 -20.93 -0.56 -19.20
C ARG A 139 -20.06 0.00 -20.33
N TRP A 140 -19.25 -0.83 -20.98
CA TRP A 140 -18.37 -0.36 -22.04
C TRP A 140 -19.14 -0.21 -23.35
N GLU A 141 -19.06 0.97 -23.94
CA GLU A 141 -19.60 1.21 -25.29
C GLU A 141 -18.73 0.47 -26.31
N GLN A 142 -19.37 -0.26 -27.23
CA GLN A 142 -18.65 -1.01 -28.26
C GLN A 142 -17.81 -0.08 -29.13
N GLY A 143 -16.53 -0.39 -29.30
CA GLY A 143 -15.60 0.39 -30.11
C GLY A 143 -15.04 1.65 -29.43
N VAL A 144 -15.41 1.94 -28.18
CA VAL A 144 -14.86 3.06 -27.41
C VAL A 144 -13.98 2.53 -26.29
N ASN A 145 -12.79 3.12 -26.14
CA ASN A 145 -11.91 2.78 -25.02
C ASN A 145 -12.53 3.26 -23.70
N PRO A 146 -12.71 2.37 -22.70
CA PRO A 146 -13.31 2.76 -21.43
C PRO A 146 -12.42 3.77 -20.69
N PRO A 147 -13.01 4.74 -19.97
CA PRO A 147 -12.24 5.71 -19.21
C PRO A 147 -11.43 5.01 -18.11
N VAL A 148 -10.11 5.24 -18.10
CA VAL A 148 -9.18 4.67 -17.13
C VAL A 148 -8.87 5.71 -16.06
N GLN A 149 -9.03 5.37 -14.79
CA GLN A 149 -8.51 6.16 -13.70
C GLN A 149 -7.25 5.49 -13.14
N LYS A 150 -6.12 6.20 -13.19
CA LYS A 150 -4.86 5.74 -12.60
C LYS A 150 -4.66 6.43 -11.25
N GLU A 151 -4.47 5.64 -10.22
CA GLU A 151 -4.15 6.08 -8.87
C GLU A 151 -2.75 5.58 -8.51
N VAL A 152 -1.86 6.46 -8.05
CA VAL A 152 -0.53 6.08 -7.53
C VAL A 152 -0.67 5.78 -6.05
N LEU A 153 -0.39 4.54 -5.65
CA LEU A 153 -0.51 4.10 -4.26
C LEU A 153 0.79 4.28 -3.49
N MET A 154 1.92 4.01 -4.13
CA MET A 154 3.24 4.09 -3.50
C MET A 154 4.33 4.33 -4.56
N GLU A 155 5.34 5.10 -4.18
CA GLU A 155 6.51 5.41 -5.00
C GLU A 155 7.72 4.57 -4.57
N HIS A 156 8.73 4.51 -5.44
CA HIS A 156 10.01 3.84 -5.19
C HIS A 156 9.89 2.33 -4.91
N VAL A 157 8.95 1.67 -5.58
CA VAL A 157 8.70 0.24 -5.49
C VAL A 157 9.58 -0.49 -6.51
N GLU A 158 10.41 -1.42 -6.04
CA GLU A 158 11.30 -2.21 -6.89
C GLU A 158 10.65 -3.51 -7.36
N SER A 159 9.93 -4.18 -6.46
CA SER A 159 9.24 -5.43 -6.82
C SER A 159 7.88 -5.55 -6.16
N LEU A 160 6.96 -6.17 -6.88
CA LEU A 160 5.61 -6.50 -6.46
C LEU A 160 5.40 -7.99 -6.65
N ARG A 161 4.99 -8.71 -5.62
CA ARG A 161 4.69 -10.14 -5.69
C ARG A 161 3.36 -10.44 -5.05
N PHE A 162 2.63 -11.35 -5.68
CA PHE A 162 1.38 -11.88 -5.15
C PHE A 162 1.60 -13.33 -4.71
N SER A 163 0.91 -13.74 -3.66
CA SER A 163 0.82 -15.14 -3.27
C SER A 163 -0.58 -15.44 -2.79
N PHE A 164 -1.15 -16.54 -3.25
CA PHE A 164 -2.53 -16.94 -3.00
C PHE A 164 -2.54 -18.25 -2.24
N PHE A 165 -3.34 -18.34 -1.18
CA PHE A 165 -3.42 -19.57 -0.40
C PHE A 165 -4.42 -20.53 -1.04
N VAL A 166 -3.99 -21.76 -1.30
CA VAL A 166 -4.88 -22.84 -1.76
C VAL A 166 -5.23 -23.69 -0.53
N PRO A 167 -6.51 -23.76 -0.10
CA PRO A 167 -6.87 -24.53 1.09
C PRO A 167 -6.62 -26.04 0.87
N PRO A 168 -6.31 -26.80 1.93
CA PRO A 168 -6.26 -28.26 1.86
C PRO A 168 -7.64 -28.83 1.54
N GLU A 169 -7.70 -30.00 0.89
CA GLU A 169 -8.96 -30.71 0.71
C GLU A 169 -9.49 -31.14 2.09
N ARG A 170 -10.73 -30.77 2.40
CA ARG A 170 -11.47 -31.46 3.46
C ARG A 170 -11.95 -32.80 2.91
N ASP A 171 -11.87 -33.84 3.74
CA ASP A 171 -12.60 -35.07 3.50
C ASP A 171 -14.09 -34.73 3.31
N ARG A 172 -14.55 -34.75 2.05
CA ARG A 172 -15.93 -34.42 1.64
C ARG A 172 -16.99 -35.31 2.29
N LYS A 173 -16.57 -36.36 3.01
CA LYS A 173 -17.45 -37.34 3.68
C LYS A 173 -18.23 -36.76 4.87
N LEU A 174 -17.84 -35.63 5.45
CA LEU A 174 -18.53 -35.07 6.64
C LEU A 174 -19.59 -34.00 6.32
N ILE A 175 -19.65 -33.45 5.09
CA ILE A 175 -20.54 -32.33 4.74
C ILE A 175 -21.72 -32.76 3.86
N GLN A 176 -21.65 -33.94 3.21
CA GLN A 176 -22.71 -34.42 2.31
C GLN A 176 -24.00 -34.88 3.01
N GLU A 177 -24.04 -34.96 4.34
CA GLU A 177 -25.26 -35.36 5.06
C GLU A 177 -26.20 -34.18 5.42
N SER A 178 -25.80 -32.91 5.25
CA SER A 178 -26.58 -31.79 5.82
C SER A 178 -27.13 -30.75 4.84
N VAL A 179 -26.81 -30.78 3.54
CA VAL A 179 -27.39 -29.81 2.58
C VAL A 179 -27.74 -30.51 1.27
N GLY A 180 -29.04 -30.55 0.96
CA GLY A 180 -29.59 -31.10 -0.28
C GLY A 180 -28.92 -30.49 -1.51
N ALA A 181 -28.36 -31.37 -2.33
CA ALA A 181 -27.51 -31.02 -3.46
C ALA A 181 -28.34 -30.55 -4.67
N GLU A 182 -28.43 -29.24 -4.89
CA GLU A 182 -28.55 -28.70 -6.23
C GLU A 182 -27.13 -28.63 -6.83
N LYS A 183 -26.84 -29.59 -7.71
CA LYS A 183 -25.62 -29.62 -8.53
C LYS A 183 -25.74 -28.58 -9.63
N GLU A 184 -25.13 -27.41 -9.47
CA GLU A 184 -24.73 -26.60 -10.62
C GLU A 184 -23.36 -27.09 -11.10
N GLU A 185 -23.39 -27.72 -12.28
CA GLU A 185 -22.27 -28.36 -12.96
C GLU A 185 -21.45 -27.31 -13.72
N HIS A 186 -20.80 -26.40 -13.00
CA HIS A 186 -19.81 -25.51 -13.62
C HIS A 186 -18.43 -26.17 -13.58
N THR A 187 -17.87 -26.40 -14.77
CA THR A 187 -16.56 -27.01 -15.03
C THR A 187 -15.41 -26.06 -14.65
N ALA A 188 -15.38 -25.58 -13.40
CA ALA A 188 -14.29 -24.77 -12.90
C ALA A 188 -13.04 -25.63 -12.76
N VAL A 189 -11.96 -25.23 -13.42
CA VAL A 189 -10.66 -25.92 -13.32
C VAL A 189 -10.10 -25.62 -11.94
N GLU A 190 -9.96 -26.63 -11.08
CA GLU A 190 -9.26 -26.45 -9.81
C GLU A 190 -7.74 -26.44 -10.04
N PRO A 191 -6.96 -25.68 -9.24
CA PRO A 191 -5.50 -25.79 -9.22
C PRO A 191 -5.11 -27.23 -8.91
N SER A 192 -4.05 -27.68 -9.59
CA SER A 192 -3.51 -29.04 -9.49
C SER A 192 -3.44 -29.53 -8.04
N VAL A 193 -3.84 -30.78 -7.82
CA VAL A 193 -3.92 -31.46 -6.52
C VAL A 193 -2.66 -31.26 -5.66
N ASP A 194 -1.48 -31.22 -6.28
CA ASP A 194 -0.17 -31.06 -5.63
C ASP A 194 0.05 -29.71 -4.93
N LYS A 195 -0.79 -28.70 -5.19
CA LYS A 195 -0.65 -27.34 -4.65
C LYS A 195 -1.55 -27.06 -3.44
N ARG A 196 -2.31 -28.05 -2.98
CA ARG A 196 -3.26 -27.87 -1.86
C ARG A 196 -2.53 -27.68 -0.53
N GLY A 197 -3.03 -26.77 0.30
CA GLY A 197 -2.39 -26.36 1.54
C GLY A 197 -1.16 -25.46 1.36
N SER A 198 -0.88 -25.01 0.13
CA SER A 198 0.32 -24.22 -0.19
C SER A 198 -0.01 -22.81 -0.68
N TRP A 199 1.02 -21.96 -0.74
CA TRP A 199 0.94 -20.63 -1.35
C TRP A 199 1.41 -20.71 -2.80
N VAL A 200 0.59 -20.23 -3.73
CA VAL A 200 0.91 -20.17 -5.17
C VAL A 200 1.12 -18.73 -5.60
N SER A 201 2.08 -18.46 -6.49
CA SER A 201 2.38 -17.10 -6.96
C SER A 201 1.51 -16.63 -8.13
N ASP A 202 0.91 -17.59 -8.84
CA ASP A 202 0.12 -17.36 -10.04
C ASP A 202 -1.30 -17.90 -9.84
N TRP A 203 -2.28 -17.10 -10.23
CA TRP A 203 -3.70 -17.38 -10.19
C TRP A 203 -4.27 -17.28 -11.60
N SER A 204 -4.54 -18.43 -12.21
CA SER A 204 -5.06 -18.50 -13.57
C SER A 204 -6.46 -17.90 -13.65
N ARG A 205 -6.77 -17.32 -14.81
CA ARG A 205 -8.13 -16.89 -15.18
C ARG A 205 -9.13 -18.05 -15.18
N ASP A 206 -8.65 -19.27 -15.42
CA ASP A 206 -9.49 -20.46 -15.52
C ASP A 206 -10.03 -20.94 -14.18
N TYR A 207 -9.46 -20.46 -13.06
CA TYR A 207 -9.84 -20.93 -11.74
C TYR A 207 -11.24 -20.48 -11.31
N ALA A 208 -11.85 -19.47 -11.94
CA ALA A 208 -13.24 -19.04 -11.71
C ALA A 208 -13.68 -18.75 -10.24
N TYR A 209 -12.80 -18.89 -9.24
CA TYR A 209 -13.08 -18.61 -7.83
C TYR A 209 -11.99 -17.75 -7.18
N LEU A 210 -12.36 -17.12 -6.06
CA LEU A 210 -11.46 -16.29 -5.26
C LEU A 210 -10.63 -17.13 -4.28
N PRO A 211 -9.32 -16.88 -4.15
CA PRO A 211 -8.51 -17.49 -3.11
C PRO A 211 -8.98 -17.01 -1.72
N PRO A 212 -9.00 -17.85 -0.68
CA PRO A 212 -9.40 -17.42 0.65
C PRO A 212 -8.46 -16.37 1.28
N LEU A 213 -7.16 -16.43 0.97
CA LEU A 213 -6.18 -15.46 1.42
C LEU A 213 -5.29 -15.03 0.26
N ILE A 214 -4.99 -13.73 0.24
CA ILE A 214 -3.99 -13.14 -0.63
C ILE A 214 -2.90 -12.49 0.21
N LYS A 215 -1.65 -12.71 -0.18
CA LYS A 215 -0.47 -12.00 0.30
C LYS A 215 0.05 -11.09 -0.81
N VAL A 216 0.28 -9.84 -0.46
CA VAL A 216 0.90 -8.83 -1.33
C VAL A 216 2.24 -8.46 -0.70
N THR A 217 3.33 -8.84 -1.36
CA THR A 217 4.69 -8.53 -0.92
C THR A 217 5.25 -7.42 -1.79
N ILE A 218 5.69 -6.34 -1.14
CA ILE A 218 6.18 -5.13 -1.78
C ILE A 218 7.60 -4.86 -1.28
N THR A 219 8.54 -4.74 -2.21
CA THR A 219 9.93 -4.34 -1.92
C THR A 219 10.15 -2.91 -2.38
N ARG A 220 10.54 -2.03 -1.44
CA ARG A 220 10.77 -0.60 -1.66
C ARG A 220 12.24 -0.27 -1.46
N LYS A 221 12.80 0.57 -2.33
CA LYS A 221 14.15 1.13 -2.17
C LYS A 221 14.12 2.64 -2.30
N LEU A 222 14.32 3.33 -1.17
CA LEU A 222 14.36 4.79 -1.14
C LEU A 222 15.64 5.31 -1.80
N PRO A 223 15.61 6.49 -2.44
CA PRO A 223 16.79 7.05 -3.12
C PRO A 223 18.00 7.27 -2.20
N ASN A 224 17.75 7.50 -0.91
CA ASN A 224 18.80 7.77 0.10
C ASN A 224 19.09 6.56 1.00
N SER A 225 18.64 5.36 0.63
CA SER A 225 18.88 4.14 1.41
C SER A 225 19.37 3.03 0.49
N GLU A 226 20.49 2.41 0.86
CA GLU A 226 21.01 1.25 0.11
C GLU A 226 20.17 -0.01 0.37
N GLU A 227 19.49 -0.06 1.51
CA GLU A 227 18.70 -1.20 1.95
C GLU A 227 17.29 -1.20 1.34
N ALA A 228 16.93 -2.31 0.72
CA ALA A 228 15.57 -2.54 0.24
C ALA A 228 14.68 -3.02 1.40
N LYS A 229 13.63 -2.26 1.72
CA LYS A 229 12.65 -2.63 2.74
C LYS A 229 11.54 -3.46 2.10
N THR A 230 11.34 -4.68 2.59
CA THR A 230 10.24 -5.54 2.14
C THR A 230 9.12 -5.56 3.18
N THR A 231 7.90 -5.26 2.73
CA THR A 231 6.68 -5.30 3.54
C THR A 231 5.71 -6.29 2.93
N THR A 232 5.12 -7.15 3.77
CA THR A 232 4.11 -8.13 3.33
C THR A 232 2.78 -7.82 4.00
N TYR A 233 1.73 -7.72 3.19
CA TYR A 233 0.35 -7.55 3.63
C TYR A 233 -0.43 -8.83 3.32
N ALA A 234 -1.28 -9.27 4.24
CA ALA A 234 -2.14 -10.43 4.05
C ALA A 234 -3.59 -10.04 4.28
N PHE A 235 -4.46 -10.39 3.35
CA PHE A 235 -5.89 -10.04 3.40
C PHE A 235 -6.76 -11.29 3.20
N PRO A 236 -7.78 -11.49 4.03
CA PRO A 236 -8.85 -12.44 3.73
C PRO A 236 -9.74 -11.90 2.62
N LEU A 237 -10.15 -12.77 1.70
CA LEU A 237 -11.17 -12.45 0.70
C LEU A 237 -12.52 -12.96 1.22
N SER A 238 -13.37 -12.01 1.64
CA SER A 238 -14.64 -12.29 2.33
C SER A 238 -15.60 -13.14 1.51
N HIS A 239 -15.55 -13.02 0.18
CA HIS A 239 -16.45 -13.69 -0.75
C HIS A 239 -15.89 -15.05 -1.24
N SER A 240 -14.84 -15.58 -0.61
CA SER A 240 -14.29 -16.89 -0.98
C SER A 240 -15.23 -18.04 -0.58
N GLN A 241 -15.53 -18.94 -1.51
CA GLN A 241 -16.45 -20.07 -1.29
C GLN A 241 -15.90 -21.14 -0.32
N LYS A 242 -14.58 -21.17 -0.07
CA LYS A 242 -13.91 -22.18 0.76
C LYS A 242 -13.56 -21.58 2.12
N LEU A 243 -14.43 -21.81 3.11
CA LEU A 243 -14.26 -21.32 4.48
C LEU A 243 -13.18 -22.14 5.21
N ILE A 244 -12.07 -21.49 5.58
CA ILE A 244 -11.00 -22.10 6.38
C ILE A 244 -11.50 -22.21 7.82
N ILE A 245 -11.77 -23.42 8.28
CA ILE A 245 -12.07 -23.75 9.68
C ILE A 245 -10.82 -24.46 10.19
N TYR A 246 -10.21 -23.92 11.25
CA TYR A 246 -9.14 -24.58 11.98
C TYR A 246 -9.80 -25.57 12.96
N GLU A 247 -9.47 -26.85 12.87
CA GLU A 247 -9.74 -27.77 13.99
C GLU A 247 -8.81 -27.36 15.14
N GLN A 248 -9.40 -27.08 16.31
CA GLN A 248 -8.69 -26.80 17.55
C GLN A 248 -8.32 -28.10 18.26
#